data_AF-X8DPW1-F1
#
_entry.id   AF-X8DPW1-F1
#
_cell.length_a   1.000
_cell.length_b   1.000
_cell.length_c   1.000
_cell.angle_alpha   90.00
_cell.angle_beta   90.00
_cell.angle_gamma   90.00
#
_symmetry.space_group_name_H-M   'P 1'
#
loop_
_entity.id
_entity.type
_entity.pdbx_description
1 polymer ?
#
loop_
_entity_poly.entity_id
_entity_poly.type
_entity_poly.pdbx_seq_one_letter_code
_entity_poly.pdbx_strand_id
1 'polypeptide(L)' 'MGVNVWNVKVGDKVREQGKDYDLTVHHIDPPTSGGRAMRYGPTIYAWIGPGRYGTTFDAETSHRFDKV' A
#
# COMPACT_ATOMS: atom_id res chain seq x y z
N MET A 1 -12.90 0.44 5.77
CA MET A 1 -12.20 1.52 6.52
C MET A 1 -10.79 1.52 5.96
N GLY A 2 -10.32 2.64 5.39
CA GLY A 2 -9.08 2.65 4.60
C GLY A 2 -7.83 2.18 5.36
N VAL A 3 -6.85 1.63 4.65
CA VAL A 3 -5.58 1.18 5.24
C VAL A 3 -4.81 2.36 5.84
N ASN A 4 -4.43 2.29 7.12
CA ASN A 4 -3.53 3.30 7.70
C ASN A 4 -2.08 3.01 7.28
N VAL A 5 -1.59 3.75 6.29
CA VAL A 5 -0.23 3.59 5.72
C VAL A 5 0.90 3.77 6.73
N TRP A 6 0.68 4.48 7.84
CA TRP A 6 1.68 4.66 8.89
C TRP A 6 1.90 3.41 9.75
N ASN A 7 0.94 2.48 9.73
CA ASN A 7 0.96 1.25 10.53
C ASN A 7 1.14 -0.02 9.67
N VAL A 8 1.32 0.13 8.36
CA VAL A 8 1.54 -1.00 7.43
C VAL A 8 2.99 -1.48 7.54
N LYS A 9 3.18 -2.79 7.43
CA LYS A 9 4.49 -3.44 7.41
C LYS A 9 4.67 -4.29 6.16
N VAL A 10 5.92 -4.51 5.77
CA VAL A 10 6.26 -5.53 4.76
C VAL A 10 5.77 -6.89 5.27
N GLY A 11 5.08 -7.63 4.42
CA GLY A 11 4.41 -8.90 4.73
C GLY A 11 2.92 -8.76 5.07
N ASP A 12 2.43 -7.56 5.40
CA ASP A 12 1.00 -7.35 5.61
C ASP A 12 0.21 -7.62 4.33
N LYS A 13 -1.03 -8.12 4.49
CA LYS A 13 -1.98 -8.29 3.41
C LYS A 13 -2.92 -7.10 3.33
N VAL A 14 -3.15 -6.65 2.10
CA VAL A 14 -4.11 -5.61 1.77
C VAL A 14 -4.93 -6.04 0.56
N ARG A 15 -6.13 -5.50 0.41
CA ARG A 15 -7.01 -5.83 -0.70
C ARG A 15 -7.57 -4.55 -1.29
N GLU A 16 -7.55 -4.44 -2.61
CA GLU A 16 -8.26 -3.38 -3.32
C GLU A 16 -9.78 -3.59 -3.19
N GLN A 17 -10.52 -2.53 -2.87
CA GLN A 17 -11.96 -2.59 -2.75
C GLN A 17 -12.61 -3.13 -4.03
N GLY A 18 -13.47 -4.14 -3.87
CA GLY A 18 -14.16 -4.79 -5.00
C GLY A 18 -13.29 -5.78 -5.79
N LYS A 19 -12.12 -6.19 -5.27
CA LYS A 19 -11.29 -7.26 -5.84
C LYS A 19 -11.29 -8.49 -4.94
N ASP A 20 -11.21 -9.67 -5.56
CA ASP A 20 -11.24 -10.97 -4.86
C ASP A 20 -9.84 -11.55 -4.59
N TYR A 21 -8.78 -10.75 -4.78
CA TYR A 21 -7.40 -11.17 -4.54
C TYR A 21 -6.74 -10.34 -3.44
N ASP A 22 -5.89 -10.99 -2.66
CA ASP A 22 -5.05 -10.31 -1.68
C ASP A 22 -3.71 -9.90 -2.30
N LEU A 23 -3.24 -8.73 -1.90
CA LEU A 23 -1.92 -8.20 -2.21
C LEU A 23 -1.07 -8.27 -0.95
N THR A 24 0.17 -8.72 -1.09
CA THR A 24 1.17 -8.69 -0.02
C THR A 24 2.04 -7.46 -0.19
N VAL A 25 2.17 -6.67 0.87
CA VAL A 25 3.09 -5.53 0.92
C VAL A 25 4.52 -6.07 0.88
N HIS A 26 5.29 -5.71 -0.14
CA HIS A 26 6.64 -6.21 -0.32
C HIS A 26 7.71 -5.12 -0.18
N HIS A 27 7.33 -3.86 -0.34
CA HIS A 27 8.24 -2.72 -0.20
C HIS A 27 7.50 -1.49 0.32
N ILE A 28 8.20 -0.65 1.09
CA ILE A 28 7.69 0.59 1.63
C ILE A 28 8.76 1.65 1.46
N ASP A 29 8.46 2.70 0.70
CA ASP A 29 9.31 3.88 0.66
C ASP A 29 8.99 4.80 1.84
N PRO A 30 10.02 5.39 2.48
CA PRO A 30 9.81 6.32 3.57
C PRO A 30 9.02 7.56 3.09
N PRO A 31 8.32 8.24 4.01
CA PRO A 31 7.74 9.54 3.70
C PRO A 31 8.81 10.48 3.14
N THR A 32 8.40 11.39 2.26
CA THR A 32 9.25 12.35 1.53
C THR A 32 10.26 11.79 0.53
N SER A 33 10.32 10.47 0.37
CA SER A 33 11.08 9.83 -0.72
C SER A 33 10.68 10.42 -2.08
N GLY A 34 11.66 10.60 -2.97
CA GLY A 34 11.45 11.19 -4.30
C GLY A 34 11.00 12.66 -4.29
N GLY A 35 11.18 13.39 -3.18
CA GLY A 35 10.76 14.80 -3.05
C GLY A 35 9.26 14.98 -2.79
N ARG A 36 8.56 13.92 -2.39
CA ARG A 36 7.12 13.97 -2.09
C ARG A 36 6.84 14.77 -0.81
N ALA A 37 5.68 15.41 -0.74
CA ALA A 37 5.27 16.12 0.48
C ALA A 37 4.97 15.14 1.63
N MET A 38 5.27 15.52 2.87
CA MET A 38 5.09 14.64 4.04
C MET A 38 3.65 14.18 4.27
N ARG A 39 2.65 14.97 3.83
CA ARG A 39 1.22 14.62 3.94
C ARG A 39 0.84 13.33 3.22
N TYR A 40 1.60 12.93 2.19
CA TYR A 40 1.38 11.68 1.47
C TYR A 40 1.77 10.45 2.29
N GLY A 41 2.55 10.63 3.36
CA GLY A 41 3.07 9.52 4.16
C GLY A 41 4.02 8.61 3.36
N PRO A 42 4.28 7.39 3.87
CA PRO A 42 5.05 6.40 3.13
C PRO A 42 4.31 5.90 1.89
N THR A 43 5.07 5.48 0.87
CA THR A 43 4.49 4.84 -0.33
C THR A 43 4.56 3.33 -0.16
N ILE A 44 3.40 2.67 -0.23
CA ILE A 44 3.27 1.24 -0.03
C ILE A 44 3.25 0.55 -1.40
N TYR A 45 4.07 -0.49 -1.57
CA TYR A 45 4.11 -1.33 -2.75
C TYR A 45 3.59 -2.72 -2.39
N ALA A 46 2.52 -3.14 -3.06
CA ALA A 46 1.87 -4.42 -2.79
C ALA A 46 1.65 -5.20 -4.09
N TRP A 47 1.72 -6.53 -4.03
CA TRP A 47 1.56 -7.39 -5.20
C TRP A 47 0.89 -8.72 -4.87
N ILE A 48 0.34 -9.40 -5.88
CA ILE A 48 -0.16 -10.78 -5.71
C ILE A 48 1.01 -11.75 -5.53
N GLY A 49 2.16 -11.42 -6.12
CA GLY A 49 3.41 -12.16 -5.99
C GLY A 49 4.49 -11.64 -6.94
N PRO A 50 5.73 -12.15 -6.82
CA PRO A 50 6.84 -11.73 -7.67
C PRO A 50 6.51 -11.85 -9.17
N GLY A 51 6.71 -10.77 -9.92
CA GLY A 51 6.45 -10.72 -11.37
C GLY A 51 4.97 -10.74 -11.77
N ARG A 52 4.04 -10.67 -10.81
CA ARG A 52 2.60 -10.58 -11.05
C ARG A 52 2.10 -9.15 -10.88
N TYR A 53 0.80 -8.96 -11.02
CA TYR A 53 0.14 -7.68 -10.76
C TYR A 53 0.57 -7.11 -9.40
N GLY A 54 0.96 -5.84 -9.43
CA GLY A 54 1.29 -5.04 -8.27
C GLY A 54 0.74 -3.64 -8.41
N THR A 55 0.55 -2.99 -7.28
CA THR A 55 -0.02 -1.66 -7.16
C THR A 55 0.71 -0.89 -6.07
N THR A 56 0.53 0.42 -6.09
CA THR A 56 1.12 1.33 -5.11
C THR A 56 0.08 2.27 -4.57
N PHE A 57 0.15 2.55 -3.28
CA PHE A 57 -0.74 3.51 -2.64
C PHE A 57 -0.07 4.25 -1.49
N ASP A 58 -0.70 5.34 -1.07
CA ASP A 58 -0.20 6.29 -0.08
C ASP A 58 -1.37 6.79 0.79
N ALA A 59 -1.13 7.78 1.65
CA ALA A 59 -2.17 8.31 2.52
C ALA A 59 -3.40 8.85 1.76
N GLU A 60 -3.24 9.44 0.58
CA GLU A 60 -4.35 10.00 -0.20
C GLU A 60 -5.18 8.92 -0.88
N THR A 61 -4.56 7.82 -1.28
CA THR A 61 -5.20 6.73 -2.05
C THR A 61 -5.55 5.50 -1.21
N SER A 62 -5.09 5.46 0.04
CA SER A 62 -5.29 4.35 0.98
C SER A 62 -6.74 3.97 1.26
N HIS A 63 -7.68 4.90 1.08
CA HIS A 63 -9.12 4.67 1.23
C HIS A 63 -9.69 3.63 0.25
N ARG A 64 -8.96 3.31 -0.83
CA ARG A 64 -9.33 2.30 -1.83
C ARG A 64 -8.94 0.88 -1.42
N PHE A 65 -8.24 0.74 -0.31
CA PHE A 65 -7.71 -0.53 0.18
C PHE A 65 -8.31 -0.87 1.53
N ASP A 66 -8.56 -2.15 1.75
CA ASP A 66 -8.93 -2.73 3.03
C ASP A 66 -7.77 -3.56 3.58
N LYS A 67 -7.62 -3.54 4.91
CA LYS A 67 -6.68 -4.42 5.61
C LYS A 67 -7.33 -5.81 5.76
N VAL A 68 -6.57 -6.86 5.43
CA VAL A 68 -7.00 -8.27 5.51
C VAL A 68 -6.42 -8.93 6.76
#